data_AF-A0A1Z8RIW0-F1
#
_entry.id   AF-A0A1Z8RIW0-F1
#
_cell.length_a   1.000
_cell.length_b   1.000
_cell.length_c   1.000
_cell.angle_alpha   90.00
_cell.angle_beta   90.00
_cell.angle_gamma   90.00
#
_symmetry.space_group_name_H-M   'P 1'
#
loop_
_entity.id
_entity.type
_entity.pdbx_description
1 polymer ?
#
loop_
_entity_poly.entity_id
_entity_poly.type
_entity_poly.pdbx_seq_one_letter_code
_entity_poly.pdbx_strand_id
1 'polypeptide(L)'
;MKKILLLLSGCVLALNINMVHAEEAEEIQAKSLGELLELVRQGKVVNGRINEQREQDFNADKSRQNQALSDARRQQRNEEARSERLESQFEANEQQIAGLQEILSKRLGSLRELFGVLQQVSGDTQGVFSGSLISAQYPGREQWLGEFAQSMGRSSKLATIGEIERLWTEIQQEMTESGKVVRFNTEVTAVDGQKSQREVVRIGAWNLVSNGEYVSYDIENDIVKELPRQPAGRFVSSAASLEDSNSGFVPFGVDPTRGQLLALQVEIPTIEERIHQGGTTGYVILSLGAIAFLLTLERLVRLGLMSAQVSRQIKDSDAPSDNPLGRILAVYHDNKDVSADNLMLHLDEQMLKERPKINRNIAFIKIISMVAPLLGLLGTVTGMIITFQAITLFGTGDPKTMAGGISQALMTTVLGLVVAIPTVLLHSIVHSRAQSILHVLEEQSAGMIAEHVEGEKAA
;
A
#
# COMPACT_ATOMS: atom_id res chain seq x y z
N MET A 1 7.66 50.70 32.24
CA MET A 1 8.73 51.33 33.04
C MET A 1 8.20 52.61 33.70
N LYS A 2 7.46 52.47 34.82
CA LYS A 2 6.70 53.56 35.47
C LYS A 2 7.04 53.71 36.96
N LYS A 3 8.25 53.29 37.39
CA LYS A 3 8.67 53.25 38.81
C LYS A 3 10.05 53.85 39.11
N ILE A 4 10.66 54.62 38.20
CA ILE A 4 12.01 55.18 38.39
C ILE A 4 12.03 56.72 38.51
N LEU A 5 10.89 57.42 38.34
CA LEU A 5 10.85 58.89 38.28
C LEU A 5 10.43 59.60 39.59
N LEU A 6 10.35 58.89 40.72
CA LEU A 6 9.77 59.41 41.98
C LEU A 6 10.79 59.61 43.12
N LEU A 7 12.09 59.57 42.83
CA LEU A 7 13.16 59.57 43.84
C LEU A 7 14.13 60.77 43.79
N LEU A 8 13.81 61.83 43.05
CA LEU A 8 14.75 62.95 42.79
C LEU A 8 14.18 64.36 43.06
N SER A 9 13.09 64.47 43.83
CA SER A 9 12.52 65.77 44.22
C SER A 9 12.43 65.88 45.74
N GLY A 10 13.51 66.35 46.36
CA GLY A 10 13.53 66.63 47.79
C GLY A 10 14.93 66.62 48.38
N CYS A 11 15.70 67.70 48.17
CA CYS A 11 16.74 68.21 49.09
C CYS A 11 17.67 69.22 48.38
N VAL A 12 17.17 70.40 48.00
CA VAL A 12 18.02 71.60 47.88
C VAL A 12 17.16 72.84 48.14
N LEU A 13 16.98 73.20 49.41
CA LEU A 13 16.57 74.57 49.79
C LEU A 13 17.14 74.87 51.18
N ALA A 14 18.47 74.94 51.27
CA ALA A 14 19.13 75.57 52.40
C ALA A 14 19.03 77.09 52.19
N LEU A 15 18.10 77.71 52.91
CA LEU A 15 18.00 79.17 53.06
C LEU A 15 19.30 79.68 53.71
N ASN A 16 20.13 80.38 52.93
CA ASN A 16 21.13 81.29 53.47
C ASN A 16 20.42 82.59 53.88
N ILE A 17 19.99 82.68 55.14
CA ILE A 17 19.56 83.93 55.75
C ILE A 17 20.83 84.69 56.14
N ASN A 18 21.30 85.57 55.25
CA ASN A 18 22.28 86.58 55.63
C ASN A 18 21.55 87.64 56.48
N MET A 19 21.83 87.62 57.79
CA MET A 19 21.46 88.68 58.72
C MET A 19 22.16 89.99 58.29
N VAL A 20 21.42 90.86 57.62
CA VAL A 20 21.79 92.27 57.50
C VAL A 20 21.69 92.86 58.90
N HIS A 21 22.84 93.15 59.51
CA HIS A 21 22.92 93.96 60.71
C HIS A 21 22.38 95.35 60.37
N ALA A 22 21.23 95.71 60.93
CA ALA A 22 20.78 97.09 60.96
C ALA A 22 21.66 97.81 61.98
N GLU A 23 22.57 98.67 61.51
CA GLU A 23 23.20 99.67 62.38
C GLU A 23 22.08 100.55 62.96
N GLU A 24 21.89 100.45 64.28
CA GLU A 24 21.12 101.40 65.07
C GLU A 24 21.72 102.79 64.83
N ALA A 25 20.95 103.67 64.18
CA ALA A 25 21.32 105.07 64.05
C ALA A 25 21.29 105.71 65.44
N GLU A 26 22.46 106.13 65.96
CA GLU A 26 22.56 106.96 67.16
C GLU A 26 21.63 108.17 67.02
N GLU A 27 20.65 108.29 67.91
CA GLU A 27 19.75 109.43 68.00
C GLU A 27 20.52 110.64 68.57
N ILE A 28 21.18 111.41 67.69
CA ILE A 28 21.89 112.63 68.07
C ILE A 28 20.86 113.73 68.36
N GLN A 29 20.52 113.95 69.64
CA GLN A 29 19.72 115.11 70.08
C GLN A 29 20.53 116.42 69.95
N ALA A 30 20.19 117.25 68.95
CA ALA A 30 20.82 118.54 68.74
C ALA A 30 20.60 119.49 69.93
N LYS A 31 21.67 120.09 70.48
CA LYS A 31 21.60 120.97 71.66
C LYS A 31 21.40 122.45 71.31
N SER A 32 21.36 122.81 70.02
CA SER A 32 21.00 124.15 69.55
C SER A 32 20.31 124.14 68.17
N LEU A 33 19.53 125.19 67.87
CA LEU A 33 18.86 125.39 66.57
C LEU A 33 19.86 125.48 65.39
N GLY A 34 21.11 125.93 65.63
CA GLY A 34 22.18 125.93 64.64
C GLY A 34 22.73 124.53 64.35
N GLU A 35 22.91 123.72 65.40
CA GLU A 35 23.40 122.34 65.29
C GLU A 35 22.37 121.40 64.64
N LEU A 36 21.07 121.64 64.87
CA LEU A 36 19.97 120.94 64.19
C LEU A 36 19.91 121.28 62.68
N LEU A 37 20.19 122.53 62.30
CA LEU A 37 20.26 122.94 60.90
C LEU A 37 21.43 122.26 60.16
N GLU A 38 22.58 122.11 60.84
CA GLU A 38 23.76 121.41 60.35
C GLU A 38 23.47 119.91 60.14
N LEU A 39 22.86 119.25 61.13
CA LEU A 39 22.44 117.84 61.09
C LEU A 39 21.39 117.57 59.99
N VAL A 40 20.42 118.46 59.79
CA VAL A 40 19.43 118.33 58.70
C VAL A 40 20.05 118.58 57.32
N ARG A 41 21.01 119.51 57.20
CA ARG A 41 21.77 119.71 55.95
C ARG A 41 22.64 118.51 55.63
N GLN A 42 23.40 117.98 56.59
CA GLN A 42 24.21 116.78 56.42
C GLN A 42 23.34 115.55 56.15
N GLY A 43 22.24 115.37 56.88
CA GLY A 43 21.27 114.29 56.67
C GLY A 43 20.54 114.37 55.33
N LYS A 44 20.21 115.57 54.82
CA LYS A 44 19.66 115.74 53.45
C LYS A 44 20.68 115.34 52.38
N VAL A 45 21.97 115.62 52.58
CA VAL A 45 23.04 115.25 51.64
C VAL A 45 23.30 113.73 51.69
N VAL A 46 23.31 113.13 52.88
CA VAL A 46 23.48 111.67 53.05
C VAL A 46 22.26 110.90 52.52
N ASN A 47 21.03 111.30 52.86
CA ASN A 47 19.80 110.68 52.34
C ASN A 47 19.64 110.89 50.82
N GLY A 48 20.08 112.04 50.30
CA GLY A 48 20.12 112.30 48.86
C GLY A 48 21.01 111.30 48.12
N ARG A 49 22.23 111.08 48.61
CA ARG A 49 23.16 110.08 48.04
C ARG A 49 22.63 108.64 48.17
N ILE A 50 22.04 108.29 49.31
CA ILE A 50 21.45 106.96 49.52
C ILE A 50 20.26 106.73 48.58
N ASN A 51 19.41 107.74 48.36
CA ASN A 51 18.30 107.64 47.42
C ASN A 51 18.78 107.55 45.97
N GLU A 52 19.78 108.35 45.57
CA GLU A 52 20.40 108.24 44.24
C GLU A 52 20.98 106.84 44.02
N GLN A 53 21.62 106.25 45.03
CA GLN A 53 22.17 104.90 44.94
C GLN A 53 21.07 103.83 44.85
N ARG A 54 19.99 103.93 45.63
CA ARG A 54 18.82 103.05 45.50
C ARG A 54 18.16 103.17 44.12
N GLU A 55 18.10 104.36 43.56
CA GLU A 55 17.52 104.60 42.25
C GLU A 55 18.40 104.01 41.13
N GLN A 56 19.72 104.11 41.27
CA GLN A 56 20.68 103.42 40.40
C GLN A 56 20.57 101.89 40.50
N ASP A 57 20.50 101.35 41.72
CA ASP A 57 20.35 99.92 41.97
C ASP A 57 19.01 99.39 41.41
N PHE A 58 17.92 100.13 41.62
CA PHE A 58 16.60 99.79 41.08
C PHE A 58 16.58 99.79 39.55
N ASN A 59 17.22 100.77 38.91
CA ASN A 59 17.34 100.83 37.45
C ASN A 59 18.24 99.71 36.91
N ALA A 60 19.33 99.37 37.62
CA ALA A 60 20.18 98.23 37.29
C ALA A 60 19.43 96.90 37.40
N ASP A 61 18.63 96.71 38.45
CA ASP A 61 17.79 95.53 38.65
C ASP A 61 16.68 95.42 37.61
N LYS A 62 16.01 96.52 37.28
CA LYS A 62 15.04 96.57 36.19
C LYS A 62 15.67 96.19 34.85
N SER A 63 16.89 96.66 34.57
CA SER A 63 17.65 96.29 33.38
C SER A 63 17.99 94.79 33.38
N ARG A 64 18.49 94.26 34.50
CA ARG A 64 18.78 92.82 34.69
C ARG A 64 17.54 91.96 34.47
N GLN A 65 16.40 92.33 35.05
CA GLN A 65 15.12 91.62 34.90
C GLN A 65 14.62 91.65 33.45
N ASN A 66 14.72 92.80 32.77
CA ASN A 66 14.35 92.91 31.36
C ASN A 66 15.25 92.03 30.47
N GLN A 67 16.55 91.98 30.77
CA GLN A 67 17.49 91.12 30.05
C GLN A 67 17.19 89.64 30.28
N ALA A 68 16.97 89.22 31.53
CA ALA A 68 16.58 87.85 31.87
C ALA A 68 15.25 87.45 31.20
N LEU A 69 14.26 88.35 31.16
CA LEU A 69 12.99 88.13 30.47
C LEU A 69 13.18 87.99 28.96
N SER A 70 14.05 88.82 28.36
CA SER A 70 14.39 88.73 26.94
C SER A 70 15.08 87.42 26.60
N ASP A 71 16.03 86.98 27.42
CA ASP A 71 16.74 85.71 27.26
C ASP A 71 15.80 84.52 27.42
N ALA A 72 14.92 84.53 28.43
CA ALA A 72 13.90 83.50 28.63
C ALA A 72 12.92 83.43 27.43
N ARG A 73 12.47 84.58 26.90
CA ARG A 73 11.64 84.63 25.68
C ARG A 73 12.37 84.11 24.45
N ARG A 74 13.68 84.37 24.32
CA ARG A 74 14.50 83.82 23.23
C ARG A 74 14.63 82.31 23.35
N GLN A 75 14.86 81.80 24.56
CA GLN A 75 14.93 80.36 24.81
C GLN A 75 13.60 79.67 24.54
N GLN A 76 12.48 80.24 25.00
CA GLN A 76 11.14 79.74 24.69
C GLN A 76 10.91 79.61 23.19
N ARG A 77 11.20 80.67 22.40
CA ARG A 77 11.05 80.63 20.94
C ARG A 77 11.94 79.58 20.27
N ASN A 78 13.16 79.38 20.78
CA ASN A 78 14.08 78.37 20.25
C ASN A 78 13.57 76.95 20.51
N GLU A 79 13.03 76.69 21.70
CA GLU A 79 12.44 75.39 22.04
C GLU A 79 11.10 75.16 21.31
N GLU A 80 10.26 76.19 21.13
CA GLU A 80 9.05 76.11 20.30
C GLU A 80 9.40 75.76 18.85
N ALA A 81 10.37 76.45 18.23
CA ALA A 81 10.85 76.15 16.88
C ALA A 81 11.55 74.78 16.77
N ARG A 82 12.08 74.24 17.88
CA ARG A 82 12.60 72.87 17.92
C ARG A 82 11.47 71.85 18.00
N SER A 83 10.45 72.12 18.82
CA SER A 83 9.26 71.28 18.94
C SER A 83 8.57 71.14 17.59
N GLU A 84 8.32 72.25 16.90
CA GLU A 84 7.65 72.26 15.58
C GLU A 84 8.45 71.47 14.52
N ARG A 85 9.78 71.57 14.53
CA ARG A 85 10.65 70.77 13.65
C ARG A 85 10.59 69.27 13.97
N LEU A 86 10.62 68.92 15.26
CA LEU A 86 10.55 67.52 15.70
C LEU A 86 9.17 66.91 15.43
N GLU A 87 8.10 67.69 15.59
CA GLU A 87 6.73 67.30 15.28
C GLU A 87 6.57 67.04 13.78
N SER A 88 7.07 67.96 12.94
CA SER A 88 7.11 67.75 11.48
C SER A 88 7.90 66.49 11.08
N GLN A 89 9.03 66.22 11.75
CA GLN A 89 9.83 65.01 11.49
C GLN A 89 9.10 63.75 11.97
N PHE A 90 8.42 63.82 13.11
CA PHE A 90 7.64 62.71 13.65
C PHE A 90 6.49 62.35 12.71
N GLU A 91 5.73 63.34 12.23
CA GLU A 91 4.66 63.14 11.24
C GLU A 91 5.19 62.53 9.93
N ALA A 92 6.32 63.02 9.42
CA ALA A 92 6.94 62.46 8.21
C ALA A 92 7.39 61.00 8.42
N ASN A 93 7.96 60.69 9.59
CA ASN A 93 8.36 59.32 9.95
C ASN A 93 7.14 58.40 10.10
N GLU A 94 6.04 58.85 10.72
CA GLU A 94 4.79 58.08 10.80
C GLU A 94 4.27 57.71 9.41
N GLN A 95 4.27 58.66 8.47
CA GLN A 95 3.87 58.40 7.09
C GLN A 95 4.79 57.39 6.39
N GLN A 96 6.10 57.48 6.59
CA GLN A 96 7.05 56.51 6.03
C GLN A 96 6.85 55.12 6.63
N ILE A 97 6.65 55.02 7.94
CA ILE A 97 6.41 53.74 8.62
C ILE A 97 5.10 53.13 8.12
N ALA A 98 4.03 53.92 8.01
CA ALA A 98 2.75 53.45 7.46
C ALA A 98 2.91 52.94 6.03
N GLY A 99 3.63 53.68 5.16
CA GLY A 99 3.91 53.24 3.79
C GLY A 99 4.75 51.96 3.72
N LEU A 100 5.79 51.84 4.55
CA LEU A 100 6.62 50.63 4.63
C LEU A 100 5.82 49.42 5.16
N GLN A 101 4.94 49.63 6.14
CA GLN A 101 4.05 48.59 6.66
C GLN A 101 3.03 48.12 5.61
N GLU A 102 2.48 49.04 4.80
CA GLU A 102 1.59 48.69 3.69
C GLU A 102 2.34 47.87 2.63
N ILE A 103 3.55 48.29 2.23
CA ILE A 103 4.39 47.55 1.28
C ILE A 103 4.71 46.16 1.82
N LEU A 104 5.09 46.06 3.10
CA LEU A 104 5.37 44.79 3.76
C LEU A 104 4.12 43.89 3.76
N SER A 105 2.95 44.44 4.08
CA SER A 105 1.68 43.70 4.08
C SER A 105 1.33 43.18 2.68
N LYS A 106 1.47 44.00 1.64
CA LYS A 106 1.27 43.60 0.24
C LYS A 106 2.24 42.49 -0.18
N ARG A 107 3.52 42.64 0.14
CA ARG A 107 4.55 41.61 -0.15
C ARG A 107 4.28 40.31 0.60
N LEU A 108 3.94 40.38 1.90
CA LEU A 108 3.54 39.21 2.68
C LEU A 108 2.29 38.54 2.11
N GLY A 109 1.33 39.30 1.59
CA GLY A 109 0.17 38.78 0.86
C GLY A 109 0.55 37.92 -0.32
N SER A 110 1.43 38.42 -1.21
CA SER A 110 1.94 37.65 -2.35
C SER A 110 2.75 36.41 -1.94
N LEU A 111 3.49 36.51 -0.82
CA LEU A 111 4.25 35.38 -0.29
C LEU A 111 3.34 34.30 0.34
N ARG A 112 2.20 34.68 0.94
CA ARG A 112 1.22 33.72 1.47
C ARG A 112 0.65 32.82 0.38
N GLU A 113 0.42 33.36 -0.81
CA GLU A 113 -0.03 32.56 -1.95
C GLU A 113 1.03 31.53 -2.35
N LEU A 114 2.30 31.97 -2.45
CA LEU A 114 3.43 31.05 -2.71
C LEU A 114 3.57 29.98 -1.63
N PHE A 115 3.41 30.32 -0.34
CA PHE A 115 3.48 29.33 0.73
C PHE A 115 2.30 28.36 0.73
N GLY A 116 1.11 28.81 0.34
CA GLY A 116 -0.02 27.92 0.10
C GLY A 116 0.29 26.88 -0.99
N VAL A 117 0.88 27.32 -2.11
CA VAL A 117 1.33 26.41 -3.18
C VAL A 117 2.43 25.47 -2.67
N LEU A 118 3.43 25.97 -1.95
CA LEU A 118 4.49 25.13 -1.38
C LEU A 118 3.94 24.10 -0.40
N GLN A 119 3.00 24.49 0.45
CA GLN A 119 2.32 23.57 1.38
C GLN A 119 1.59 22.46 0.62
N GLN A 120 0.81 22.83 -0.40
CA GLN A 120 0.06 21.87 -1.22
C GLN A 120 1.00 20.92 -1.96
N VAL A 121 1.98 21.45 -2.70
CA VAL A 121 2.92 20.64 -3.48
C VAL A 121 3.73 19.71 -2.58
N SER A 122 4.15 20.18 -1.41
CA SER A 122 4.89 19.35 -0.44
C SER A 122 4.02 18.23 0.12
N GLY A 123 2.74 18.51 0.42
CA GLY A 123 1.78 17.50 0.88
C GLY A 123 1.46 16.47 -0.21
N ASP A 124 1.22 16.91 -1.44
CA ASP A 124 0.99 16.02 -2.59
C ASP A 124 2.23 15.14 -2.84
N THR A 125 3.42 15.72 -2.79
CA THR A 125 4.69 14.99 -2.95
C THR A 125 4.90 13.98 -1.82
N GLN A 126 4.58 14.35 -0.58
CA GLN A 126 4.63 13.43 0.56
C GLN A 126 3.73 12.21 0.33
N GLY A 127 2.51 12.42 -0.16
CA GLY A 127 1.59 11.33 -0.51
C GLY A 127 2.14 10.40 -1.60
N VAL A 128 2.81 10.96 -2.62
CA VAL A 128 3.49 10.16 -3.65
C VAL A 128 4.63 9.32 -3.06
N PHE A 129 5.43 9.91 -2.18
CA PHE A 129 6.62 9.26 -1.60
C PHE A 129 6.24 8.16 -0.61
N SER A 130 5.17 8.37 0.17
CA SER A 130 4.64 7.37 1.08
C SER A 130 4.27 6.09 0.34
N GLY A 131 3.67 6.20 -0.85
CA GLY A 131 3.35 5.05 -1.70
C GLY A 131 4.47 4.60 -2.66
N SER A 132 5.69 5.10 -2.54
CA SER A 132 6.77 4.84 -3.49
C SER A 132 7.72 3.75 -3.02
N LEU A 133 7.97 2.77 -3.89
CA LEU A 133 8.99 1.72 -3.68
C LEU A 133 10.42 2.28 -3.67
N ILE A 134 10.62 3.53 -4.10
CA ILE A 134 11.92 4.22 -4.05
C ILE A 134 12.31 4.54 -2.60
N SER A 135 11.34 4.69 -1.70
CA SER A 135 11.55 4.89 -0.26
C SER A 135 12.27 3.70 0.39
N ALA A 136 12.15 2.49 -0.18
CA ALA A 136 12.91 1.32 0.27
C ALA A 136 14.44 1.50 0.10
N GLN A 137 14.87 2.31 -0.88
CA GLN A 137 16.28 2.64 -1.11
C GLN A 137 16.71 3.91 -0.36
N TYR A 138 15.81 4.88 -0.26
CA TYR A 138 16.06 6.18 0.37
C TYR A 138 15.02 6.44 1.48
N PRO A 139 15.22 5.86 2.68
CA PRO A 139 14.26 5.98 3.77
C PRO A 139 14.20 7.40 4.33
N GLY A 140 13.05 7.77 4.93
CA GLY A 140 12.87 9.04 5.64
C GLY A 140 12.62 10.28 4.75
N ARG A 141 12.45 10.09 3.43
CA ARG A 141 12.17 11.20 2.49
C ARG A 141 10.82 11.87 2.72
N GLU A 142 9.83 11.13 3.23
CA GLU A 142 8.50 11.66 3.52
C GLU A 142 8.45 12.57 4.76
N GLN A 143 9.29 12.29 5.77
CA GLN A 143 9.26 13.01 7.05
C GLN A 143 9.56 14.50 6.85
N TRP A 144 10.61 14.81 6.08
CA TRP A 144 10.97 16.20 5.81
C TRP A 144 9.88 16.93 5.03
N LEU A 145 9.24 16.29 4.05
CA LEU A 145 8.14 16.89 3.28
C LEU A 145 6.94 17.21 4.16
N GLY A 146 6.59 16.31 5.09
CA GLY A 146 5.51 16.55 6.05
C GLY A 146 5.82 17.71 7.00
N GLU A 147 7.04 17.75 7.56
CA GLU A 147 7.49 18.86 8.40
C GLU A 147 7.51 20.19 7.63
N PHE A 148 7.98 20.16 6.38
CA PHE A 148 8.04 21.34 5.52
C PHE A 148 6.64 21.86 5.18
N ALA A 149 5.72 20.99 4.75
CA ALA A 149 4.33 21.32 4.47
C ALA A 149 3.63 21.95 5.69
N GLN A 150 3.79 21.33 6.88
CA GLN A 150 3.23 21.87 8.11
C GLN A 150 3.81 23.23 8.48
N SER A 151 5.10 23.45 8.20
CA SER A 151 5.76 24.73 8.48
C SER A 151 5.29 25.86 7.57
N MET A 152 4.92 25.56 6.32
CA MET A 152 4.37 26.54 5.36
C MET A 152 2.94 26.97 5.69
N GLY A 153 2.18 26.12 6.39
CA GLY A 153 0.86 26.47 6.92
C GLY A 153 0.90 27.43 8.11
N ARG A 154 2.09 27.68 8.71
CA ARG A 154 2.24 28.62 9.83
C ARG A 154 2.49 30.03 9.28
N SER A 155 1.64 30.97 9.67
CA SER A 155 1.63 32.36 9.14
C SER A 155 2.90 33.18 9.43
N SER A 156 3.82 32.70 10.26
CA SER A 156 4.99 33.43 10.76
C SER A 156 6.34 32.93 10.25
N LYS A 157 6.41 31.77 9.56
CA LYS A 157 7.68 31.21 9.07
C LYS A 157 7.74 31.30 7.55
N LEU A 158 8.82 31.87 7.02
CA LEU A 158 9.09 31.91 5.58
C LEU A 158 9.95 30.71 5.19
N ALA A 159 9.69 30.11 4.03
CA ALA A 159 10.62 29.15 3.45
C ALA A 159 11.93 29.84 3.07
N THR A 160 13.04 29.18 3.38
CA THR A 160 14.35 29.54 2.86
C THR A 160 14.49 29.05 1.41
N ILE A 161 15.37 29.70 0.65
CA ILE A 161 15.66 29.30 -0.74
C ILE A 161 16.14 27.83 -0.78
N GLY A 162 16.98 27.42 0.16
CA GLY A 162 17.46 26.04 0.24
C GLY A 162 16.35 25.01 0.51
N GLU A 163 15.32 25.35 1.31
CA GLU A 163 14.16 24.48 1.51
C GLU A 163 13.33 24.33 0.22
N ILE A 164 13.15 25.43 -0.53
CA ILE A 164 12.46 25.41 -1.84
C ILE A 164 13.27 24.59 -2.85
N GLU A 165 14.60 24.74 -2.86
CA GLU A 165 15.49 23.98 -3.74
C GLU A 165 15.45 22.49 -3.45
N ARG A 166 15.43 22.13 -2.16
CA ARG A 166 15.30 20.74 -1.74
C ARG A 166 14.00 20.12 -2.23
N LEU A 167 12.87 20.84 -2.18
CA LEU A 167 11.57 20.32 -2.63
C LEU A 167 11.63 19.87 -4.10
N TRP A 168 12.06 20.74 -5.02
CA TRP A 168 12.09 20.36 -6.44
C TRP A 168 13.17 19.31 -6.73
N THR A 169 14.28 19.32 -5.99
CA THR A 169 15.34 18.30 -6.12
C THR A 169 14.83 16.92 -5.71
N GLU A 170 14.07 16.81 -4.62
CA GLU A 170 13.45 15.56 -4.18
C GLU A 170 12.44 15.04 -5.21
N ILE A 171 11.60 15.92 -5.78
CA ILE A 171 10.66 15.57 -6.86
C ILE A 171 11.42 15.09 -8.10
N GLN A 172 12.50 15.79 -8.47
CA GLN A 172 13.34 15.41 -9.61
C GLN A 172 14.06 14.08 -9.38
N GLN A 173 14.50 13.81 -8.15
CA GLN A 173 15.08 12.52 -7.77
C GLN A 173 14.05 11.41 -7.91
N GLU A 174 12.81 11.60 -7.43
CA GLU A 174 11.73 10.63 -7.60
C GLU A 174 11.48 10.32 -9.09
N MET A 175 11.35 11.35 -9.93
CA MET A 175 11.15 11.16 -11.37
C MET A 175 12.32 10.41 -12.00
N THR A 176 13.55 10.75 -11.64
CA THR A 176 14.76 10.15 -12.21
C THR A 176 14.94 8.71 -11.77
N GLU A 177 14.71 8.42 -10.49
CA GLU A 177 14.85 7.08 -9.92
C GLU A 177 13.71 6.17 -10.37
N SER A 178 12.50 6.68 -10.63
CA SER A 178 11.36 5.90 -11.12
C SER A 178 11.60 5.20 -12.46
N GLY A 179 12.54 5.71 -13.27
CA GLY A 179 12.92 5.14 -14.55
C GLY A 179 14.13 4.19 -14.51
N LYS A 180 14.74 3.97 -13.35
CA LYS A 180 15.97 3.17 -13.22
C LYS A 180 15.71 1.77 -12.68
N VAL A 181 16.54 0.83 -13.09
CA VAL A 181 16.71 -0.46 -12.44
C VAL A 181 17.98 -0.42 -11.61
N VAL A 182 17.87 -0.58 -10.29
CA VAL A 182 18.99 -0.39 -9.36
C VAL A 182 19.08 -1.55 -8.38
N ARG A 183 20.30 -2.01 -8.12
CA ARG A 183 20.61 -3.00 -7.09
C ARG A 183 21.09 -2.29 -5.83
N PHE A 184 20.58 -2.66 -4.67
CA PHE A 184 20.98 -2.11 -3.39
C PHE A 184 20.79 -3.15 -2.28
N ASN A 185 21.58 -3.05 -1.21
CA ASN A 185 21.45 -3.95 -0.08
C ASN A 185 20.49 -3.36 0.95
N THR A 186 19.54 -4.17 1.41
CA THR A 186 18.61 -3.78 2.47
C THR A 186 18.20 -4.99 3.31
N GLU A 187 17.59 -4.73 4.45
CA GLU A 187 17.04 -5.78 5.31
C GLU A 187 15.73 -6.31 4.72
N VAL A 188 15.70 -7.60 4.42
CA VAL A 188 14.49 -8.31 3.97
C VAL A 188 14.01 -9.22 5.09
N THR A 189 12.73 -9.06 5.44
CA THR A 189 12.04 -9.89 6.42
C THR A 189 11.37 -11.07 5.71
N ALA A 190 11.78 -12.29 6.05
CA ALA A 190 11.20 -13.52 5.54
C ALA A 190 9.82 -13.80 6.13
N VAL A 191 9.08 -14.75 5.54
CA VAL A 191 7.72 -15.11 5.97
C VAL A 191 7.68 -15.66 7.41
N ASP A 192 8.77 -16.25 7.89
CA ASP A 192 8.93 -16.72 9.28
C ASP A 192 9.34 -15.62 10.27
N GLY A 193 9.50 -14.38 9.80
CA GLY A 193 9.93 -13.22 10.58
C GLY A 193 11.45 -13.08 10.70
N GLN A 194 12.26 -13.97 10.12
CA GLN A 194 13.71 -13.80 10.12
C GLN A 194 14.13 -12.63 9.24
N LYS A 195 14.99 -11.77 9.79
CA LYS A 195 15.55 -10.62 9.10
C LYS A 195 16.94 -10.95 8.56
N SER A 196 17.17 -10.67 7.29
CA SER A 196 18.47 -10.92 6.64
C SER A 196 18.82 -9.79 5.69
N GLN A 197 20.09 -9.39 5.67
CA GLN A 197 20.61 -8.44 4.68
C GLN A 197 20.73 -9.14 3.34
N ARG A 198 20.01 -8.63 2.33
CA ARG A 198 20.01 -9.19 0.98
C ARG A 198 20.14 -8.10 -0.06
N GLU A 199 20.70 -8.46 -1.22
CA GLU A 199 20.63 -7.61 -2.40
C GLU A 199 19.18 -7.61 -2.89
N VAL A 200 18.65 -6.42 -3.12
CA VAL A 200 17.33 -6.19 -3.69
C VAL A 200 17.50 -5.39 -4.98
N VAL A 201 16.84 -5.84 -6.04
CA VAL A 201 16.74 -5.13 -7.31
C VAL A 201 15.42 -4.38 -7.34
N ARG A 202 15.50 -3.05 -7.44
CA ARG A 202 14.34 -2.19 -7.67
C ARG A 202 14.16 -1.95 -9.16
N ILE A 203 12.95 -2.19 -9.65
CA ILE A 203 12.54 -1.95 -11.03
C ILE A 203 11.64 -0.72 -11.05
N GLY A 204 12.26 0.44 -11.26
CA GLY A 204 11.58 1.73 -11.29
C GLY A 204 10.82 2.00 -9.99
N ALA A 205 9.56 2.39 -10.12
CA ALA A 205 8.64 2.60 -8.99
C ALA A 205 7.57 1.49 -8.87
N TRP A 206 7.84 0.29 -9.42
CA TRP A 206 6.80 -0.73 -9.65
C TRP A 206 7.01 -2.02 -8.88
N ASN A 207 8.22 -2.57 -8.86
CA ASN A 207 8.51 -3.85 -8.23
C ASN A 207 9.87 -3.87 -7.54
N LEU A 208 9.98 -4.73 -6.54
CA LEU A 208 11.23 -5.15 -5.90
C LEU A 208 11.38 -6.66 -6.08
N VAL A 209 12.62 -7.10 -6.33
CA VAL A 209 12.97 -8.51 -6.49
C VAL A 209 14.22 -8.80 -5.65
N SER A 210 14.28 -9.99 -5.05
CA SER A 210 15.45 -10.50 -4.34
C SER A 210 15.52 -12.01 -4.50
N ASN A 211 16.70 -12.58 -4.80
CA ASN A 211 16.92 -14.03 -4.97
C ASN A 211 15.96 -14.70 -5.98
N GLY A 212 15.65 -14.01 -7.07
CA GLY A 212 14.76 -14.47 -8.13
C GLY A 212 13.27 -14.39 -7.78
N GLU A 213 12.94 -13.85 -6.61
CA GLU A 213 11.58 -13.78 -6.08
C GLU A 213 11.10 -12.34 -5.91
N TYR A 214 9.79 -12.12 -6.03
CA TYR A 214 9.19 -10.82 -5.76
C TYR A 214 9.14 -10.56 -4.26
N VAL A 215 9.53 -9.35 -3.87
CA VAL A 215 9.40 -8.85 -2.51
C VAL A 215 8.52 -7.60 -2.50
N SER A 216 7.90 -7.32 -1.36
CA SER A 216 7.01 -6.16 -1.19
C SER A 216 7.59 -5.18 -0.19
N TYR A 217 7.27 -3.90 -0.34
CA TYR A 217 7.61 -2.87 0.64
C TYR A 217 6.39 -2.62 1.53
N ASP A 218 6.59 -2.78 2.83
CA ASP A 218 5.60 -2.45 3.86
C ASP A 218 5.78 -0.99 4.26
N ILE A 219 4.89 -0.15 3.76
CA ILE A 219 4.94 1.31 3.93
C ILE A 219 4.78 1.71 5.40
N GLU A 220 3.99 0.96 6.17
CA GLU A 220 3.71 1.33 7.57
C GLU A 220 4.91 1.09 8.48
N ASN A 221 5.74 0.10 8.14
CA ASN A 221 6.84 -0.34 8.98
C ASN A 221 8.23 -0.03 8.38
N ASP A 222 8.27 0.59 7.20
CA ASP A 222 9.49 0.87 6.42
C ASP A 222 10.41 -0.36 6.22
N ILE A 223 9.80 -1.53 5.99
CA ILE A 223 10.53 -2.78 5.77
C ILE A 223 10.22 -3.41 4.43
N VAL A 224 11.24 -4.06 3.84
CA VAL A 224 11.03 -4.97 2.71
C VAL A 224 10.73 -6.36 3.26
N LYS A 225 9.67 -7.00 2.74
CA LYS A 225 9.23 -8.33 3.17
C LYS A 225 9.03 -9.26 1.98
N GLU A 226 9.36 -10.53 2.17
CA GLU A 226 9.00 -11.58 1.23
C GLU A 226 7.48 -11.69 1.10
N LEU A 227 7.01 -11.99 -0.11
CA LEU A 227 5.61 -12.33 -0.29
C LEU A 227 5.35 -13.70 0.37
N PRO A 228 4.26 -13.87 1.12
CA PRO A 228 3.87 -15.18 1.65
C PRO A 228 3.73 -16.25 0.55
N ARG A 229 3.46 -15.81 -0.69
CA ARG A 229 3.37 -16.65 -1.86
C ARG A 229 3.80 -15.91 -3.11
N GLN A 230 4.66 -16.56 -3.89
CA GLN A 230 5.16 -16.03 -5.15
C GLN A 230 4.13 -16.14 -6.29
N PRO A 231 4.19 -15.24 -7.29
CA PRO A 231 3.34 -15.30 -8.45
C PRO A 231 3.62 -16.54 -9.33
N ALA A 232 2.80 -16.76 -10.35
CA ALA A 232 2.96 -17.90 -11.26
C ALA A 232 4.41 -18.00 -11.80
N GLY A 233 4.93 -19.22 -11.98
CA GLY A 233 6.35 -19.46 -12.28
C GLY A 233 6.93 -18.70 -13.49
N ARG A 234 6.11 -18.30 -14.47
CA ARG A 234 6.51 -17.42 -15.58
C ARG A 234 6.99 -16.02 -15.12
N PHE A 235 6.46 -15.51 -14.02
CA PHE A 235 6.85 -14.22 -13.44
C PHE A 235 8.11 -14.38 -12.59
N VAL A 236 8.16 -15.41 -11.74
CA VAL A 236 9.35 -15.73 -10.94
C VAL A 236 10.57 -15.99 -11.84
N SER A 237 10.41 -16.74 -12.93
CA SER A 237 11.49 -16.92 -13.91
C SER A 237 11.90 -15.61 -14.61
N SER A 238 10.97 -14.69 -14.84
CA SER A 238 11.30 -13.35 -15.37
C SER A 238 12.07 -12.50 -14.37
N ALA A 239 11.76 -12.63 -13.08
CA ALA A 239 12.46 -11.98 -11.98
C ALA A 239 13.90 -12.51 -11.83
N ALA A 240 14.07 -13.84 -11.81
CA ALA A 240 15.39 -14.47 -11.83
C ALA A 240 16.22 -14.07 -13.07
N SER A 241 15.59 -14.06 -14.25
CA SER A 241 16.27 -13.64 -15.50
C SER A 241 16.73 -12.19 -15.45
N LEU A 242 15.95 -11.31 -14.81
CA LEU A 242 16.31 -9.91 -14.63
C LEU A 242 17.49 -9.78 -13.65
N GLU A 243 17.47 -10.51 -12.53
CA GLU A 243 18.55 -10.52 -11.56
C GLU A 243 19.87 -11.09 -12.11
N ASP A 244 19.82 -12.07 -12.99
CA ASP A 244 21.03 -12.62 -13.63
C ASP A 244 21.58 -11.70 -14.74
N SER A 245 20.77 -10.77 -15.24
CA SER A 245 21.14 -9.87 -16.33
C SER A 245 21.87 -8.61 -15.84
N ASN A 246 22.89 -8.20 -16.59
CA ASN A 246 23.64 -6.96 -16.34
C ASN A 246 23.40 -5.87 -17.39
N SER A 247 22.88 -6.23 -18.57
CA SER A 247 22.56 -5.28 -19.65
C SER A 247 21.60 -5.89 -20.67
N GLY A 248 20.97 -5.04 -21.48
CA GLY A 248 20.06 -5.45 -22.56
C GLY A 248 18.59 -5.39 -22.16
N PHE A 249 17.73 -5.95 -23.01
CA PHE A 249 16.28 -6.01 -22.78
C PHE A 249 15.92 -7.38 -22.19
N VAL A 250 15.35 -7.38 -20.99
CA VAL A 250 14.84 -8.58 -20.33
C VAL A 250 13.32 -8.46 -20.18
N PRO A 251 12.53 -9.44 -20.64
CA PRO A 251 11.10 -9.44 -20.38
C PRO A 251 10.87 -9.63 -18.88
N PHE A 252 10.14 -8.71 -18.25
CA PHE A 252 9.85 -8.72 -16.82
C PHE A 252 8.36 -8.46 -16.56
N GLY A 253 7.78 -9.23 -15.63
CA GLY A 253 6.40 -9.00 -15.18
C GLY A 253 6.32 -7.83 -14.22
N VAL A 254 5.79 -6.69 -14.69
CA VAL A 254 5.60 -5.47 -13.89
C VAL A 254 4.22 -5.48 -13.21
N ASP A 255 4.17 -5.11 -11.93
CA ASP A 255 2.95 -4.81 -11.20
C ASP A 255 2.72 -3.28 -11.14
N PRO A 256 1.80 -2.72 -11.95
CA PRO A 256 1.53 -1.28 -11.96
C PRO A 256 0.86 -0.79 -10.67
N THR A 257 0.35 -1.70 -9.83
CA THR A 257 -0.33 -1.38 -8.56
C THR A 257 0.63 -1.35 -7.37
N ARG A 258 1.94 -1.45 -7.62
CA ARG A 258 3.00 -1.36 -6.60
C ARG A 258 2.87 -2.40 -5.49
N GLY A 259 2.44 -3.62 -5.84
CA GLY A 259 2.37 -4.75 -4.92
C GLY A 259 0.95 -5.16 -4.50
N GLN A 260 -0.10 -4.40 -4.82
CA GLN A 260 -1.47 -4.80 -4.48
C GLN A 260 -1.90 -6.06 -5.26
N LEU A 261 -1.59 -6.17 -6.55
CA LEU A 261 -1.88 -7.38 -7.34
C LEU A 261 -1.06 -8.58 -6.84
N LEU A 262 0.20 -8.36 -6.50
CA LEU A 262 1.04 -9.40 -5.90
C LEU A 262 0.47 -9.88 -4.55
N ALA A 263 -0.05 -8.97 -3.72
CA ALA A 263 -0.71 -9.31 -2.47
C ALA A 263 -2.01 -10.12 -2.69
N LEU A 264 -2.81 -9.77 -3.71
CA LEU A 264 -4.00 -10.53 -4.09
C LEU A 264 -3.67 -11.92 -4.64
N GLN A 265 -2.47 -12.10 -5.22
CA GLN A 265 -2.05 -13.37 -5.79
C GLN A 265 -1.86 -14.47 -4.73
N VAL A 266 -1.63 -14.10 -3.47
CA VAL A 266 -1.64 -15.04 -2.33
C VAL A 266 -2.99 -15.74 -2.18
N GLU A 267 -4.09 -15.11 -2.62
CA GLU A 267 -5.44 -15.66 -2.49
C GLU A 267 -5.83 -16.60 -3.65
N ILE A 268 -5.06 -16.69 -4.73
CA ILE A 268 -5.38 -17.55 -5.88
C ILE A 268 -4.94 -18.99 -5.58
N PRO A 269 -5.84 -19.98 -5.44
CA PRO A 269 -5.43 -21.32 -5.04
C PRO A 269 -4.68 -22.08 -6.15
N THR A 270 -3.64 -22.84 -5.77
CA THR A 270 -2.89 -23.76 -6.66
C THR A 270 -3.79 -24.91 -7.14
N ILE A 271 -3.34 -25.69 -8.12
CA ILE A 271 -4.03 -26.93 -8.54
C ILE A 271 -4.12 -27.92 -7.37
N GLU A 272 -3.04 -28.06 -6.60
CA GLU A 272 -3.00 -28.91 -5.41
C GLU A 272 -4.01 -28.43 -4.37
N GLU A 273 -3.97 -27.14 -4.01
CA GLU A 273 -4.94 -26.54 -3.08
C GLU A 273 -6.38 -26.70 -3.58
N ARG A 274 -6.64 -26.59 -4.89
CA ARG A 274 -7.96 -26.86 -5.47
C ARG A 274 -8.40 -28.31 -5.29
N ILE A 275 -7.49 -29.27 -5.39
CA ILE A 275 -7.80 -30.68 -5.11
C ILE A 275 -8.13 -30.84 -3.61
N HIS A 276 -7.33 -30.25 -2.72
CA HIS A 276 -7.59 -30.26 -1.28
C HIS A 276 -8.91 -29.57 -0.92
N GLN A 277 -9.29 -28.49 -1.62
CA GLN A 277 -10.59 -27.83 -1.46
C GLN A 277 -11.76 -28.78 -1.73
N GLY A 278 -11.60 -29.78 -2.61
CA GLY A 278 -12.61 -30.82 -2.82
C GLY A 278 -12.93 -31.67 -1.58
N GLY A 279 -12.10 -31.57 -0.53
CA GLY A 279 -12.31 -32.26 0.73
C GLY A 279 -12.34 -33.79 0.56
N THR A 280 -12.94 -34.46 1.54
CA THR A 280 -13.04 -35.93 1.57
C THR A 280 -13.77 -36.49 0.35
N THR A 281 -14.87 -35.87 -0.08
CA THR A 281 -15.64 -36.30 -1.26
C THR A 281 -14.80 -36.20 -2.54
N GLY A 282 -14.02 -35.13 -2.70
CA GLY A 282 -13.09 -34.98 -3.83
C GLY A 282 -12.06 -36.11 -3.90
N TYR A 283 -11.47 -36.49 -2.77
CA TYR A 283 -10.52 -37.61 -2.69
C TYR A 283 -11.17 -38.96 -3.03
N VAL A 284 -12.41 -39.19 -2.61
CA VAL A 284 -13.16 -40.41 -2.97
C VAL A 284 -13.40 -40.48 -4.48
N ILE A 285 -13.79 -39.36 -5.11
CA ILE A 285 -13.98 -39.27 -6.56
C ILE A 285 -12.68 -39.58 -7.30
N LEU A 286 -11.56 -38.98 -6.90
CA LEU A 286 -10.26 -39.23 -7.51
C LEU A 286 -9.81 -40.69 -7.35
N SER A 287 -10.03 -41.28 -6.17
CA SER A 287 -9.70 -42.68 -5.90
C SER A 287 -10.51 -43.63 -6.79
N LEU A 288 -11.82 -43.39 -6.94
CA LEU A 288 -12.68 -44.15 -7.86
C LEU A 288 -12.25 -43.97 -9.32
N GLY A 289 -11.86 -42.76 -9.71
CA GLY A 289 -11.32 -42.48 -11.04
C GLY A 289 -10.03 -43.26 -11.32
N ALA A 290 -9.11 -43.32 -10.37
CA ALA A 290 -7.89 -44.12 -10.49
C ALA A 290 -8.20 -45.62 -10.63
N ILE A 291 -9.15 -46.15 -9.85
CA ILE A 291 -9.60 -47.55 -9.97
C ILE A 291 -10.21 -47.81 -11.36
N ALA A 292 -11.10 -46.92 -11.84
CA ALA A 292 -11.70 -47.06 -13.16
C ALA A 292 -10.64 -47.02 -14.28
N PHE A 293 -9.65 -46.15 -14.16
CA PHE A 293 -8.56 -46.06 -15.11
C PHE A 293 -7.72 -47.34 -15.16
N LEU A 294 -7.34 -47.89 -13.99
CA LEU A 294 -6.60 -49.16 -13.90
C LEU A 294 -7.39 -50.34 -14.47
N LEU A 295 -8.68 -50.45 -14.14
CA LEU A 295 -9.55 -51.48 -14.70
C LEU A 295 -9.70 -51.34 -16.21
N THR A 296 -9.83 -50.11 -16.71
CA THR A 296 -9.90 -49.87 -18.15
C THR A 296 -8.61 -50.33 -18.84
N LEU A 297 -7.44 -49.96 -18.29
CA LEU A 297 -6.16 -50.33 -18.87
C LEU A 297 -6.00 -51.86 -18.93
N GLU A 298 -6.34 -52.54 -17.84
CA GLU A 298 -6.34 -54.01 -17.75
C GLU A 298 -7.26 -54.65 -18.81
N ARG A 299 -8.50 -54.15 -18.96
CA ARG A 299 -9.45 -54.66 -19.95
C ARG A 299 -9.04 -54.34 -21.38
N LEU A 300 -8.50 -53.16 -21.63
CA LEU A 300 -8.07 -52.75 -22.97
C LEU A 300 -6.95 -53.67 -23.48
N VAL A 301 -6.00 -54.01 -22.61
CA VAL A 301 -4.92 -54.97 -22.90
C VAL A 301 -5.48 -56.39 -23.08
N ARG A 302 -6.26 -56.91 -22.13
CA ARG A 302 -6.80 -58.29 -22.24
C ARG A 302 -7.69 -58.49 -23.45
N LEU A 303 -8.63 -57.59 -23.71
CA LEU A 303 -9.49 -57.68 -24.89
C LEU A 303 -8.70 -57.49 -26.19
N GLY A 304 -7.66 -56.64 -26.18
CA GLY A 304 -6.75 -56.51 -27.32
C GLY A 304 -6.03 -57.82 -27.64
N LEU A 305 -5.49 -58.50 -26.61
CA LEU A 305 -4.85 -59.81 -26.76
C LEU A 305 -5.85 -60.89 -27.20
N MET A 306 -7.04 -60.93 -26.59
CA MET A 306 -8.10 -61.88 -26.96
C MET A 306 -8.56 -61.68 -28.41
N SER A 307 -8.78 -60.44 -28.83
CA SER A 307 -9.15 -60.11 -30.21
C SER A 307 -8.08 -60.56 -31.21
N ALA A 308 -6.80 -60.34 -30.89
CA ALA A 308 -5.68 -60.80 -31.72
C ALA A 308 -5.59 -62.33 -31.80
N GLN A 309 -5.82 -63.04 -30.68
CA GLN A 309 -5.84 -64.51 -30.64
C GLN A 309 -7.01 -65.08 -31.44
N VAL A 310 -8.23 -64.54 -31.26
CA VAL A 310 -9.42 -64.94 -32.03
C VAL A 310 -9.20 -64.69 -33.53
N SER A 311 -8.66 -63.54 -33.90
CA SER A 311 -8.37 -63.22 -35.31
C SER A 311 -7.33 -64.14 -35.95
N ARG A 312 -6.40 -64.69 -35.15
CA ARG A 312 -5.44 -65.70 -35.61
C ARG A 312 -6.12 -67.06 -35.78
N GLN A 313 -6.96 -67.46 -34.82
CA GLN A 313 -7.71 -68.72 -34.86
C GLN A 313 -8.65 -68.81 -36.07
N ILE A 314 -9.28 -67.71 -36.49
CA ILE A 314 -10.13 -67.69 -37.70
C ILE A 314 -9.34 -68.07 -38.96
N LYS A 315 -8.04 -67.79 -39.00
CA LYS A 315 -7.18 -68.12 -40.16
C LYS A 315 -6.67 -69.55 -40.13
N ASP A 316 -6.65 -70.18 -38.95
CA ASP A 316 -6.11 -71.52 -38.72
C ASP A 316 -7.02 -72.25 -37.72
N SER A 317 -8.14 -72.74 -38.24
CA SER A 317 -9.25 -73.27 -37.44
C SER A 317 -8.90 -74.57 -36.71
N ASP A 318 -7.93 -75.34 -37.22
CA ASP A 318 -7.53 -76.64 -36.67
C ASP A 318 -6.47 -76.54 -35.56
N ALA A 319 -5.87 -75.36 -35.35
CA ALA A 319 -4.86 -75.15 -34.32
C ALA A 319 -5.48 -75.13 -32.91
N PRO A 320 -5.04 -75.98 -31.96
CA PRO A 320 -5.55 -75.93 -30.59
C PRO A 320 -5.15 -74.61 -29.91
N SER A 321 -6.13 -73.82 -29.47
CA SER A 321 -5.87 -72.59 -28.72
C SER A 321 -6.86 -72.39 -27.58
N ASP A 322 -6.35 -71.97 -26.41
CA ASP A 322 -7.17 -71.62 -25.23
C ASP A 322 -7.76 -70.19 -25.29
N ASN A 323 -8.28 -69.82 -26.46
CA ASN A 323 -8.99 -68.56 -26.66
C ASN A 323 -10.52 -68.82 -26.76
N PRO A 324 -11.39 -67.79 -26.66
CA PRO A 324 -12.83 -68.00 -26.70
C PRO A 324 -13.32 -68.75 -27.94
N LEU A 325 -12.77 -68.48 -29.13
CA LEU A 325 -13.14 -69.17 -30.36
C LEU A 325 -12.63 -70.62 -30.36
N GLY A 326 -11.39 -70.85 -29.92
CA GLY A 326 -10.83 -72.21 -29.82
C GLY A 326 -11.65 -73.12 -28.89
N ARG A 327 -12.20 -72.58 -27.79
CA ARG A 327 -13.12 -73.34 -26.93
C ARG A 327 -14.49 -73.63 -27.57
N ILE A 328 -14.96 -72.78 -28.48
CA ILE A 328 -16.19 -73.04 -29.25
C ILE A 328 -15.90 -74.08 -30.34
N LEU A 329 -14.77 -73.97 -31.05
CA LEU A 329 -14.31 -74.95 -32.04
C LEU A 329 -14.11 -76.34 -31.42
N ALA A 330 -13.60 -76.42 -30.19
CA ALA A 330 -13.50 -77.68 -29.46
C ALA A 330 -14.89 -78.33 -29.26
N VAL A 331 -15.90 -77.55 -28.84
CA VAL A 331 -17.28 -78.06 -28.71
C VAL A 331 -17.85 -78.50 -30.05
N TYR A 332 -17.57 -77.77 -31.14
CA TYR A 332 -17.95 -78.18 -32.49
C TYR A 332 -17.31 -79.52 -32.89
N HIS A 333 -16.01 -79.68 -32.67
CA HIS A 333 -15.30 -80.91 -33.00
C HIS A 333 -15.70 -82.12 -32.15
N ASP A 334 -15.99 -81.92 -30.86
CA ASP A 334 -16.42 -82.98 -29.95
C ASP A 334 -17.86 -83.46 -30.22
N ASN A 335 -18.65 -82.68 -30.98
CA ASN A 335 -20.07 -82.95 -31.24
C ASN A 335 -20.38 -83.00 -32.76
N LYS A 336 -19.45 -83.43 -33.62
CA LYS A 336 -19.70 -83.57 -35.07
C LYS A 336 -20.73 -84.64 -35.45
N ASP A 337 -21.08 -85.54 -34.55
CA ASP A 337 -22.00 -86.65 -34.83
C ASP A 337 -23.43 -86.40 -34.34
N VAL A 338 -23.72 -85.22 -33.77
CA VAL A 338 -25.06 -84.86 -33.28
C VAL A 338 -25.83 -84.08 -34.34
N SER A 339 -27.17 -84.08 -34.25
CA SER A 339 -28.01 -83.30 -35.15
C SER A 339 -27.74 -81.80 -35.03
N ALA A 340 -27.93 -81.05 -36.12
CA ALA A 340 -27.73 -79.60 -36.16
C ALA A 340 -28.41 -78.85 -34.99
N ASP A 341 -29.63 -79.23 -34.62
CA ASP A 341 -30.37 -78.63 -33.50
C ASP A 341 -29.66 -78.83 -32.14
N ASN A 342 -29.08 -80.02 -31.91
CA ASN A 342 -28.34 -80.30 -30.67
C ASN A 342 -26.97 -79.61 -30.68
N LEU A 343 -26.31 -79.56 -31.84
CA LEU A 343 -25.04 -78.85 -31.99
C LEU A 343 -25.23 -77.35 -31.70
N MET A 344 -26.29 -76.73 -32.24
CA MET A 344 -26.63 -75.34 -31.95
C MET A 344 -26.79 -75.10 -30.45
N LEU A 345 -27.49 -75.99 -29.73
CA LEU A 345 -27.66 -75.88 -28.28
C LEU A 345 -26.32 -75.92 -27.52
N HIS A 346 -25.42 -76.81 -27.91
CA HIS A 346 -24.09 -76.93 -27.30
C HIS A 346 -23.22 -75.69 -27.58
N LEU A 347 -23.25 -75.16 -28.80
CA LEU A 347 -22.52 -73.95 -29.16
C LEU A 347 -23.07 -72.73 -28.42
N ASP A 348 -24.40 -72.56 -28.35
CA ASP A 348 -25.05 -71.49 -27.60
C ASP A 348 -24.73 -71.56 -26.10
N GLU A 349 -24.73 -72.76 -25.51
CA GLU A 349 -24.32 -72.97 -24.11
C GLU A 349 -22.87 -72.49 -23.89
N GLN A 350 -21.97 -72.82 -24.81
CA GLN A 350 -20.57 -72.41 -24.71
C GLN A 350 -20.40 -70.90 -24.91
N MET A 351 -21.16 -70.29 -25.82
CA MET A 351 -21.20 -68.84 -25.99
C MET A 351 -21.68 -68.12 -24.72
N LEU A 352 -22.72 -68.66 -24.07
CA LEU A 352 -23.21 -68.13 -22.79
C LEU A 352 -22.17 -68.25 -21.67
N LYS A 353 -21.33 -69.29 -21.67
CA LYS A 353 -20.20 -69.42 -20.72
C LYS A 353 -19.08 -68.41 -20.96
N GLU A 354 -18.86 -67.97 -22.20
CA GLU A 354 -17.79 -67.03 -22.56
C GLU A 354 -18.19 -65.55 -22.39
N ARG A 355 -19.47 -65.21 -22.61
CA ARG A 355 -20.00 -63.84 -22.47
C ARG A 355 -19.61 -63.14 -21.15
N PRO A 356 -19.77 -63.76 -19.96
CA PRO A 356 -19.37 -63.13 -18.69
C PRO A 356 -17.87 -62.84 -18.60
N LYS A 357 -17.01 -63.69 -19.15
CA LYS A 357 -15.54 -63.49 -19.14
C LYS A 357 -15.15 -62.28 -20.00
N ILE A 358 -15.77 -62.14 -21.17
CA ILE A 358 -15.57 -61.02 -22.10
C ILE A 358 -16.16 -59.71 -21.55
N ASN A 359 -17.25 -59.77 -20.78
CA ASN A 359 -17.88 -58.58 -20.18
C ASN A 359 -17.43 -58.23 -18.75
N ARG A 360 -16.60 -59.05 -18.12
CA ARG A 360 -16.07 -58.84 -16.76
C ARG A 360 -15.55 -57.40 -16.55
N ASN A 361 -15.85 -56.78 -15.41
CA ASN A 361 -15.43 -55.42 -15.02
C ASN A 361 -15.91 -54.25 -15.91
N ILE A 362 -16.42 -54.48 -17.13
CA ILE A 362 -16.92 -53.41 -18.02
C ILE A 362 -18.10 -52.69 -17.38
N ALA A 363 -19.03 -53.44 -16.80
CA ALA A 363 -20.17 -52.88 -16.07
C ALA A 363 -19.74 -52.00 -14.88
N PHE A 364 -18.65 -52.37 -14.20
CA PHE A 364 -18.14 -51.60 -13.06
C PHE A 364 -17.54 -50.25 -13.50
N ILE A 365 -16.82 -50.22 -14.62
CA ILE A 365 -16.32 -48.97 -15.22
C ILE A 365 -17.49 -48.04 -15.57
N LYS A 366 -18.58 -48.59 -16.14
CA LYS A 366 -19.82 -47.84 -16.43
C LYS A 366 -20.47 -47.27 -15.16
N ILE A 367 -20.52 -48.05 -14.08
CA ILE A 367 -21.07 -47.60 -12.81
C ILE A 367 -20.25 -46.42 -12.26
N ILE A 368 -18.91 -46.53 -12.26
CA ILE A 368 -18.06 -45.43 -11.79
C ILE A 368 -18.29 -44.15 -12.60
N SER A 369 -18.42 -44.27 -13.92
CA SER A 369 -18.67 -43.09 -14.77
C SER A 369 -20.01 -42.42 -14.48
N MET A 370 -21.02 -43.17 -14.03
CA MET A 370 -22.34 -42.63 -13.64
C MET A 370 -22.37 -42.11 -12.19
N VAL A 371 -21.61 -42.73 -11.29
CA VAL A 371 -21.59 -42.38 -9.86
C VAL A 371 -20.68 -41.18 -9.57
N ALA A 372 -19.60 -40.98 -10.32
CA ALA A 372 -18.67 -39.87 -10.10
C ALA A 372 -19.34 -38.48 -10.14
N PRO A 373 -20.24 -38.14 -11.08
CA PRO A 373 -20.98 -36.88 -11.04
C PRO A 373 -21.94 -36.77 -9.86
N LEU A 374 -22.57 -37.89 -9.47
CA LEU A 374 -23.49 -37.92 -8.33
C LEU A 374 -22.75 -37.68 -7.01
N LEU A 375 -21.53 -38.21 -6.87
CA LEU A 375 -20.65 -37.88 -5.75
C LEU A 375 -20.21 -36.41 -5.77
N GLY A 376 -19.99 -35.84 -6.96
CA GLY A 376 -19.73 -34.40 -7.11
C GLY A 376 -20.88 -33.54 -6.57
N LEU A 377 -22.13 -33.91 -6.91
CA LEU A 377 -23.35 -33.29 -6.40
C LEU A 377 -23.56 -33.53 -4.90
N LEU A 378 -23.20 -34.70 -4.36
CA LEU A 378 -23.17 -34.90 -2.91
C LEU A 378 -22.19 -33.92 -2.24
N GLY A 379 -21.02 -33.72 -2.84
CA GLY A 379 -20.02 -32.77 -2.39
C GLY A 379 -20.51 -31.33 -2.38
N THR A 380 -21.32 -30.91 -3.36
CA THR A 380 -21.90 -29.55 -3.36
C THR A 380 -22.85 -29.35 -2.19
N VAL A 381 -23.71 -30.33 -1.93
CA VAL A 381 -24.64 -30.29 -0.80
C VAL A 381 -23.87 -30.23 0.52
N THR A 382 -22.83 -31.06 0.67
CA THR A 382 -21.98 -31.03 1.88
C THR A 382 -21.26 -29.69 2.05
N GLY A 383 -20.66 -29.13 0.99
CA GLY A 383 -19.98 -27.84 1.03
C GLY A 383 -20.93 -26.68 1.39
N MET A 384 -22.13 -26.67 0.81
CA MET A 384 -23.15 -25.67 1.15
C MET A 384 -23.64 -25.80 2.60
N ILE A 385 -23.79 -27.02 3.13
CA ILE A 385 -24.11 -27.23 4.56
C ILE A 385 -23.03 -26.61 5.45
N ILE A 386 -21.75 -26.84 5.14
CA ILE A 386 -20.61 -26.26 5.88
C ILE A 386 -20.64 -24.74 5.81
N THR A 387 -20.90 -24.15 4.63
CA THR A 387 -21.04 -22.68 4.48
C THR A 387 -22.18 -22.14 5.35
N PHE A 388 -23.36 -22.75 5.34
CA PHE A 388 -24.49 -22.29 6.17
C PHE A 388 -24.23 -22.46 7.68
N GLN A 389 -23.51 -23.50 8.08
CA GLN A 389 -23.05 -23.66 9.47
C GLN A 389 -22.09 -22.53 9.86
N ALA A 390 -21.13 -22.19 9.01
CA ALA A 390 -20.21 -21.08 9.24
C ALA A 390 -20.93 -19.73 9.39
N ILE A 391 -21.93 -19.46 8.54
CA ILE A 391 -22.77 -18.25 8.65
C ILE A 391 -23.52 -18.22 9.99
N THR A 392 -23.99 -19.38 10.46
CA THR A 392 -24.73 -19.48 11.73
C THR A 392 -23.82 -19.24 12.94
N LEU A 393 -22.58 -19.74 12.89
CA LEU A 393 -21.59 -19.63 13.98
C LEU A 393 -20.92 -18.26 14.05
N PHE A 394 -20.55 -17.69 12.90
CA PHE A 394 -19.71 -16.49 12.81
C PHE A 394 -20.44 -15.27 12.23
N GLY A 395 -21.73 -15.42 11.88
CA GLY A 395 -22.48 -14.40 11.15
C GLY A 395 -21.99 -14.25 9.71
N THR A 396 -22.44 -13.18 9.04
CA THR A 396 -21.99 -12.82 7.69
C THR A 396 -20.75 -11.92 7.70
N GLY A 397 -20.04 -11.85 8.84
CA GLY A 397 -18.98 -10.87 9.09
C GLY A 397 -17.63 -11.19 8.42
N ASP A 398 -17.35 -12.46 8.14
CA ASP A 398 -16.12 -12.90 7.46
C ASP A 398 -16.42 -13.66 6.15
N PRO A 399 -16.41 -12.95 5.00
CA PRO A 399 -16.59 -13.55 3.69
C PRO A 399 -15.55 -14.61 3.32
N LYS A 400 -14.33 -14.58 3.90
CA LYS A 400 -13.28 -15.58 3.57
C LYS A 400 -13.67 -16.97 4.07
N THR A 401 -14.22 -17.05 5.27
CA THR A 401 -14.66 -18.32 5.85
C THR A 401 -15.85 -18.91 5.07
N MET A 402 -16.75 -18.07 4.54
CA MET A 402 -17.85 -18.50 3.67
C MET A 402 -17.35 -18.99 2.30
N ALA A 403 -16.36 -18.30 1.72
CA ALA A 403 -15.78 -18.64 0.42
C ALA A 403 -15.16 -20.05 0.40
N GLY A 404 -14.62 -20.53 1.53
CA GLY A 404 -14.08 -21.88 1.66
C GLY A 404 -15.08 -22.99 1.33
N GLY A 405 -16.26 -22.98 1.97
CA GLY A 405 -17.28 -24.01 1.74
C GLY A 405 -17.93 -23.95 0.36
N ILE A 406 -18.06 -22.75 -0.22
CA ILE A 406 -18.52 -22.56 -1.61
C ILE A 406 -17.48 -23.10 -2.59
N SER A 407 -16.20 -22.80 -2.37
CA SER A 407 -15.10 -23.32 -3.20
C SER A 407 -15.06 -24.85 -3.15
N GLN A 408 -15.20 -25.44 -1.95
CA GLN A 408 -15.31 -26.89 -1.80
C GLN A 408 -16.45 -27.48 -2.64
N ALA A 409 -17.65 -26.90 -2.54
CA ALA A 409 -18.82 -27.36 -3.30
C ALA A 409 -18.59 -27.33 -4.83
N LEU A 410 -18.05 -26.23 -5.34
CA LEU A 410 -17.78 -26.11 -6.78
C LEU A 410 -16.70 -27.10 -7.23
N MET A 411 -15.66 -27.28 -6.42
CA MET A 411 -14.51 -28.09 -6.80
C MET A 411 -14.82 -29.59 -6.80
N THR A 412 -15.69 -30.09 -5.91
CA THR A 412 -16.17 -31.49 -5.97
C THR A 412 -16.94 -31.78 -7.26
N THR A 413 -17.70 -30.82 -7.78
CA THR A 413 -18.43 -30.97 -9.06
C THR A 413 -17.46 -31.08 -10.23
N VAL A 414 -16.46 -30.20 -10.26
CA VAL A 414 -15.42 -30.22 -11.30
C VAL A 414 -14.68 -31.55 -11.27
N LEU A 415 -14.26 -32.03 -10.10
CA LEU A 415 -13.60 -33.34 -9.95
C LEU A 415 -14.50 -34.48 -10.44
N GLY A 416 -15.79 -34.45 -10.10
CA GLY A 416 -16.77 -35.44 -10.57
C GLY A 416 -16.85 -35.52 -12.09
N LEU A 417 -16.91 -34.37 -12.77
CA LEU A 417 -16.95 -34.29 -14.23
C LEU A 417 -15.62 -34.69 -14.88
N VAL A 418 -14.49 -34.24 -14.32
CA VAL A 418 -13.14 -34.58 -14.79
C VAL A 418 -12.90 -36.09 -14.73
N VAL A 419 -13.46 -36.80 -13.75
CA VAL A 419 -13.40 -38.27 -13.71
C VAL A 419 -14.44 -38.92 -14.62
N ALA A 420 -15.68 -38.43 -14.63
CA ALA A 420 -16.78 -39.07 -15.36
C ALA A 420 -16.58 -39.04 -16.87
N ILE A 421 -16.24 -37.88 -17.45
CA ILE A 421 -16.17 -37.71 -18.91
C ILE A 421 -15.13 -38.66 -19.54
N PRO A 422 -13.87 -38.73 -19.08
CA PRO A 422 -12.91 -39.69 -19.59
C PRO A 422 -13.36 -41.13 -19.35
N THR A 423 -13.93 -41.44 -18.18
CA THR A 423 -14.35 -42.81 -17.84
C THR A 423 -15.47 -43.31 -18.75
N VAL A 424 -16.43 -42.46 -19.14
CA VAL A 424 -17.48 -42.83 -20.11
C VAL A 424 -16.86 -43.20 -21.47
N LEU A 425 -15.91 -42.40 -21.96
CA LEU A 425 -15.23 -42.65 -23.23
C LEU A 425 -14.43 -43.95 -23.19
N LEU A 426 -13.67 -44.16 -22.11
CA LEU A 426 -12.91 -45.37 -21.86
C LEU A 426 -13.81 -46.62 -21.78
N HIS A 427 -14.94 -46.53 -21.08
CA HIS A 427 -15.96 -47.58 -21.06
C HIS A 427 -16.46 -47.89 -22.48
N SER A 428 -16.77 -46.87 -23.28
CA SER A 428 -17.27 -47.05 -24.65
C SER A 428 -16.27 -47.82 -25.52
N ILE A 429 -14.98 -47.49 -25.44
CA ILE A 429 -13.92 -48.19 -26.19
C ILE A 429 -13.82 -49.66 -25.79
N VAL A 430 -13.76 -49.94 -24.48
CA VAL A 430 -13.63 -51.31 -23.96
C VAL A 430 -14.89 -52.13 -24.25
N HIS A 431 -16.08 -51.52 -24.11
CA HIS A 431 -17.35 -52.15 -24.41
C HIS A 431 -17.48 -52.48 -25.90
N SER A 432 -17.13 -51.55 -26.79
CA SER A 432 -17.13 -51.77 -28.23
C SER A 432 -16.22 -52.95 -28.61
N ARG A 433 -15.00 -53.02 -28.08
CA ARG A 433 -14.10 -54.17 -28.31
C ARG A 433 -14.67 -55.49 -27.82
N ALA A 434 -15.30 -55.50 -26.65
CA ALA A 434 -15.95 -56.69 -26.12
C ALA A 434 -17.10 -57.17 -27.03
N GLN A 435 -17.93 -56.24 -27.52
CA GLN A 435 -18.99 -56.55 -28.48
C GLN A 435 -18.44 -57.06 -29.82
N SER A 436 -17.37 -56.47 -30.34
CA SER A 436 -16.73 -56.96 -31.57
C SER A 436 -16.24 -58.41 -31.44
N ILE A 437 -15.63 -58.77 -30.30
CA ILE A 437 -15.22 -60.16 -30.06
C ILE A 437 -16.46 -61.08 -30.02
N LEU A 438 -17.50 -60.71 -29.28
CA LEU A 438 -18.72 -61.50 -29.20
C LEU A 438 -19.39 -61.70 -30.57
N HIS A 439 -19.47 -60.65 -31.37
CA HIS A 439 -20.02 -60.70 -32.72
C HIS A 439 -19.26 -61.67 -33.62
N VAL A 440 -17.92 -61.64 -33.55
CA VAL A 440 -17.07 -62.59 -34.27
C VAL A 440 -17.34 -64.03 -33.82
N LEU A 441 -17.50 -64.28 -32.52
CA LEU A 441 -17.84 -65.62 -32.02
C LEU A 441 -19.23 -66.08 -32.51
N GLU A 442 -20.21 -65.17 -32.54
CA GLU A 442 -21.57 -65.44 -33.06
C GLU A 442 -21.53 -65.80 -34.54
N GLU A 443 -20.79 -65.04 -35.35
CA GLU A 443 -20.61 -65.27 -36.79
C GLU A 443 -19.97 -66.63 -37.06
N GLN A 444 -18.88 -66.96 -36.35
CA GLN A 444 -18.21 -68.25 -36.52
C GLN A 444 -19.09 -69.42 -36.06
N SER A 445 -19.82 -69.28 -34.96
CA SER A 445 -20.76 -70.30 -34.48
C SER A 445 -21.87 -70.58 -35.51
N ALA A 446 -22.47 -69.53 -36.05
CA ALA A 446 -23.49 -69.67 -37.11
C ALA A 446 -22.90 -70.31 -38.38
N GLY A 447 -21.67 -69.95 -38.76
CA GLY A 447 -20.96 -70.58 -39.88
C GLY A 447 -20.75 -72.08 -39.69
N MET A 448 -20.32 -72.51 -38.49
CA MET A 448 -20.14 -73.92 -38.15
C MET A 448 -21.44 -74.73 -38.24
N ILE A 449 -22.56 -74.16 -37.78
CA ILE A 449 -23.88 -74.80 -37.88
C ILE A 449 -24.29 -74.94 -39.34
N ALA A 450 -24.07 -73.91 -40.17
CA ALA A 450 -24.40 -73.97 -41.59
C ALA A 450 -23.60 -75.06 -42.32
N GLU A 451 -22.29 -75.13 -42.08
CA GLU A 451 -21.41 -76.17 -42.65
C GLU A 451 -21.85 -77.57 -42.22
N HIS A 452 -22.25 -77.74 -40.95
CA HIS A 452 -22.76 -79.01 -40.43
C HIS A 452 -24.06 -79.46 -41.13
N VAL A 453 -25.01 -78.54 -41.33
CA VAL A 453 -26.27 -78.81 -42.03
C VAL A 453 -26.05 -79.13 -43.51
N GLU A 454 -25.09 -78.48 -44.17
CA GLU A 454 -24.72 -78.78 -45.56
C GLU A 454 -24.05 -80.14 -45.67
N GLY A 455 -23.19 -80.50 -44.70
CA GLY A 455 -22.59 -81.84 -44.60
C GLY A 455 -23.61 -82.96 -44.40
N GLU A 456 -24.60 -82.76 -43.53
CA GLU A 456 -25.71 -83.71 -43.30
C GLU A 456 -26.59 -83.91 -44.55
N LYS A 457 -26.71 -82.90 -45.42
CA LYS A 457 -27.47 -83.01 -46.69
C LYS A 457 -26.69 -83.67 -47.82
N ALA A 458 -25.35 -83.69 -47.72
CA ALA A 458 -24.45 -84.24 -48.73
C ALA A 458 -24.07 -85.71 -48.47
N ALA A 459 -24.22 -86.19 -47.23
CA ALA A 459 -24.10 -87.59 -46.80
C ALA A 459 -25.44 -88.33 -46.98
#